data_AF-A0A1I7IC55-F1
#
_entry.id   AF-A0A1I7IC55-F1
#
_cell.length_a   1.000
_cell.length_b   1.000
_cell.length_c   1.000
_cell.angle_alpha   90.00
_cell.angle_beta   90.00
_cell.angle_gamma   90.00
#
_symmetry.space_group_name_H-M   'P 1'
#
loop_
_entity.id
_entity.type
_entity.pdbx_description
1 polymer ?
#
loop_
_entity_poly.entity_id
_entity_poly.type
_entity_poly.pdbx_seq_one_letter_code
_entity_poly.pdbx_strand_id
1 'polypeptide(L)'
;MQENKENPNELLELLLEKCDRLYQENMLLKGKLEDCTDVDALKSSYEKTISEKDTKIVDLEKQVAYLRRRIWGKSSERYIQEDPQQRRIDFDGFDLLPGEIELVEAARAEIETFRERRVKERVKRKPVRKPLPEDLPRIEEHLYPAEISDYICRP
;
A
#
# COMPACT_ATOMS: atom_id res chain seq x y z
N MET A 1 5.02 -31.72 104.18
CA MET A 1 5.95 -31.01 103.28
C MET A 1 6.59 -32.07 102.40
N GLN A 2 5.94 -32.45 101.29
CA GLN A 2 6.53 -33.41 100.36
C GLN A 2 7.51 -32.65 99.48
N GLU A 3 8.80 -32.92 99.69
CA GLU A 3 9.87 -32.47 98.82
C GLU A 3 9.68 -33.13 97.46
N ASN A 4 9.14 -32.38 96.49
CA ASN A 4 9.26 -32.74 95.08
C ASN A 4 10.74 -32.62 94.71
N LYS A 5 11.48 -33.73 94.82
CA LYS A 5 12.75 -33.89 94.14
C LYS A 5 12.41 -34.01 92.65
N GLU A 6 12.37 -32.87 91.96
CA GLU A 6 12.40 -32.84 90.51
C GLU A 6 13.61 -33.67 90.07
N ASN A 7 13.36 -34.85 89.51
CA ASN A 7 14.41 -35.72 89.02
C ASN A 7 15.04 -35.02 87.80
N PRO A 8 16.27 -34.50 87.90
CA PRO A 8 16.88 -33.74 86.80
C PRO A 8 17.01 -34.58 85.52
N ASN A 9 17.08 -35.91 85.68
CA ASN A 9 17.10 -36.87 84.57
C ASN A 9 15.77 -36.93 83.81
N GLU A 10 14.60 -36.87 84.48
CA GLU A 10 13.29 -36.87 83.80
C GLU A 10 13.08 -35.58 83.01
N LEU A 11 13.51 -34.45 83.58
CA LEU A 11 13.51 -33.16 82.88
C LEU A 11 14.44 -33.19 81.66
N LEU A 12 15.62 -33.80 81.80
CA LEU A 12 16.59 -33.95 80.72
C LEU A 12 16.02 -34.81 79.58
N GLU A 13 15.38 -35.93 79.89
CA GLU A 13 14.71 -36.80 78.91
C GLU A 13 13.60 -36.05 78.16
N LEU A 14 12.73 -35.33 78.87
CA LEU A 14 11.68 -34.49 78.27
C LEU A 14 12.24 -33.42 77.33
N LEU A 15 13.36 -32.79 77.71
CA LEU A 15 14.04 -31.80 76.88
C LEU A 15 14.66 -32.44 75.63
N LEU A 16 15.28 -33.61 75.76
CA LEU A 16 15.81 -34.37 74.62
C LEU A 16 14.69 -34.77 73.65
N GLU A 17 13.59 -35.34 74.13
CA GLU A 17 12.44 -35.71 73.29
C GLU A 17 11.86 -34.51 72.53
N LYS A 18 11.80 -33.35 73.21
CA LYS A 18 11.31 -32.12 72.58
C LYS A 18 12.29 -31.61 71.51
N CYS A 19 13.59 -31.67 71.77
CA CYS A 19 14.62 -31.33 70.80
C CYS A 19 14.56 -32.26 69.56
N ASP A 20 14.42 -33.57 69.76
CA ASP A 20 14.31 -34.54 68.68
C ASP A 20 13.06 -34.30 67.84
N ARG A 21 11.92 -34.03 68.49
CA ARG A 21 10.66 -33.69 67.80
C ARG A 21 10.80 -32.42 66.96
N LEU A 22 11.39 -31.37 67.52
CA LEU A 22 11.66 -30.13 66.80
C LEU A 22 12.62 -30.33 65.63
N TYR A 23 13.61 -31.22 65.77
CA TYR A 23 14.53 -31.55 64.69
C TYR A 23 13.81 -32.25 63.54
N GLN A 24 12.97 -33.25 63.86
CA GLN A 24 12.15 -33.96 62.88
C GLN A 24 11.20 -33.02 62.15
N GLU A 25 10.48 -32.14 62.86
CA GLU A 25 9.60 -31.14 62.26
C GLU A 25 10.37 -30.18 61.35
N ASN A 26 11.53 -29.69 61.78
CA ASN A 26 12.37 -28.82 60.95
C ASN A 26 12.85 -29.53 59.68
N MET A 27 13.20 -30.81 59.76
CA MET A 27 13.60 -31.57 58.57
C MET A 27 12.44 -31.77 57.59
N LEU A 28 11.24 -32.06 58.09
CA LEU A 28 10.04 -32.15 57.25
C LEU A 28 9.69 -30.81 56.59
N LEU A 29 9.78 -29.71 57.33
CA LEU A 29 9.53 -28.37 56.80
C LEU A 29 10.56 -27.96 55.75
N LYS A 30 11.83 -28.30 55.94
CA LYS A 30 12.89 -28.06 54.95
C LYS A 30 12.63 -28.82 53.65
N GLY A 31 12.29 -30.10 53.72
CA GLY A 31 11.96 -30.89 52.53
C GLY A 31 10.78 -30.29 51.76
N LYS A 32 9.70 -29.88 52.45
CA LYS A 32 8.56 -29.20 51.82
C LYS A 32 8.95 -27.87 51.17
N LEU A 33 9.89 -27.13 51.76
CA LEU A 33 10.35 -25.86 51.21
C LEU A 33 11.14 -26.08 49.91
N GLU A 34 11.99 -27.11 49.87
CA GLU A 34 12.73 -27.52 48.68
C GLU A 34 11.77 -27.92 47.54
N ASP A 35 10.78 -28.77 47.82
CA ASP A 35 9.74 -29.14 46.83
C ASP A 35 8.98 -27.92 46.28
N CYS A 36 8.67 -26.94 47.14
CA CYS A 36 8.01 -25.70 46.72
C CYS A 36 8.89 -24.84 45.81
N THR A 37 10.21 -24.83 46.02
CA THR A 37 11.13 -24.01 45.19
C THR A 37 11.14 -24.45 43.73
N ASP A 38 11.05 -25.75 43.46
CA ASP A 38 10.95 -26.29 42.09
C ASP A 38 9.63 -25.87 41.43
N VAL A 39 8.53 -25.88 42.19
CA VAL A 39 7.22 -25.43 41.70
C VAL A 39 7.24 -23.94 41.37
N ASP A 40 7.89 -23.13 42.18
CA ASP A 40 7.97 -21.68 41.95
C ASP A 40 8.88 -21.33 40.76
N ALA A 41 9.97 -22.07 40.56
CA ALA A 41 10.80 -21.97 39.35
C ALA A 41 9.99 -22.33 38.09
N LEU A 42 9.20 -23.41 38.16
CA LEU A 42 8.35 -23.84 37.07
C LEU A 42 7.25 -22.81 36.75
N LYS A 43 6.56 -22.27 37.76
CA LYS A 43 5.58 -21.18 37.58
C LYS A 43 6.20 -19.97 36.92
N SER A 44 7.36 -19.53 37.42
CA SER A 44 8.10 -18.39 36.85
C SER A 44 8.45 -18.60 35.38
N SER A 45 8.81 -19.83 35.00
CA SER A 45 9.07 -20.17 33.60
C SER A 45 7.81 -20.10 32.75
N TYR A 46 6.68 -20.63 33.24
CA TYR A 46 5.42 -20.58 32.52
C TYR A 46 4.91 -19.15 32.35
N GLU A 47 4.96 -18.33 33.40
CA GLU A 47 4.58 -16.90 33.35
C GLU A 47 5.39 -16.13 32.29
N LYS A 48 6.70 -16.38 32.19
CA LYS A 48 7.54 -15.82 31.12
C LYS A 48 7.05 -16.26 29.75
N THR A 49 6.83 -17.56 29.54
CA THR A 49 6.36 -18.04 28.23
C THR A 49 4.95 -17.57 27.87
N ILE A 50 4.10 -17.26 28.86
CA ILE A 50 2.76 -16.72 28.64
C ILE A 50 2.88 -15.26 28.20
N SER A 51 3.64 -14.44 28.94
CA SER A 51 3.86 -13.04 28.59
C SER A 51 4.53 -12.84 27.22
N GLU A 52 5.49 -13.70 26.86
CA GLU A 52 6.10 -13.73 25.51
C GLU A 52 5.08 -14.09 24.42
N LYS A 53 4.14 -15.01 24.70
CA LYS A 53 3.08 -15.35 23.76
C LYS A 53 2.06 -14.22 23.63
N ASP A 54 1.65 -13.61 24.74
CA ASP A 54 0.66 -12.52 24.74
C ASP A 54 1.18 -11.29 23.98
N THR A 55 2.44 -10.92 24.18
CA THR A 55 3.07 -9.84 23.41
C THR A 55 3.07 -10.14 21.90
N LYS A 56 3.42 -11.37 21.53
CA LYS A 56 3.38 -11.82 20.12
C LYS A 56 1.97 -11.82 19.55
N ILE A 57 0.95 -12.23 20.32
CA ILE A 57 -0.45 -12.19 19.91
C ILE A 57 -0.87 -10.75 19.61
N VAL A 58 -0.60 -9.81 20.51
CA VAL A 58 -0.94 -8.40 20.33
C VAL A 58 -0.29 -7.81 19.08
N ASP A 59 0.98 -8.15 18.82
CA ASP A 59 1.68 -7.66 17.63
C ASP A 59 1.13 -8.26 16.34
N LEU A 60 0.77 -9.55 16.34
CA LEU A 60 0.11 -10.18 15.20
C LEU A 60 -1.30 -9.61 14.97
N GLU A 61 -2.07 -9.35 16.01
CA GLU A 61 -3.39 -8.72 15.92
C GLU A 61 -3.30 -7.32 15.29
N LYS A 62 -2.32 -6.51 15.70
CA LYS A 62 -2.05 -5.19 15.07
C LYS A 62 -1.73 -5.33 13.58
N GLN A 63 -0.87 -6.29 13.21
CA GLN A 63 -0.52 -6.53 11.81
C GLN A 63 -1.74 -6.98 10.98
N VAL A 64 -2.53 -7.91 11.52
CA VAL A 64 -3.77 -8.38 10.87
C VAL A 64 -4.77 -7.23 10.72
N ALA A 65 -4.96 -6.41 11.76
CA ALA A 65 -5.83 -5.24 11.69
C ALA A 65 -5.37 -4.23 10.62
N TYR A 66 -4.06 -3.97 10.56
CA TYR A 66 -3.45 -3.11 9.54
C TYR A 66 -3.71 -3.66 8.13
N LEU A 67 -3.42 -4.94 7.89
CA LEU A 67 -3.63 -5.57 6.58
C LEU A 67 -5.12 -5.61 6.20
N ARG A 68 -6.01 -5.88 7.16
CA ARG A 68 -7.45 -5.84 6.94
C ARG A 68 -7.91 -4.46 6.49
N ARG A 69 -7.47 -3.40 7.18
CA ARG A 69 -7.74 -2.02 6.79
C ARG A 69 -7.12 -1.66 5.43
N ARG A 70 -5.94 -2.18 5.12
CA ARG A 70 -5.25 -1.89 3.85
C ARG A 70 -5.93 -2.53 2.65
N ILE A 71 -6.35 -3.79 2.78
CA ILE A 71 -6.91 -4.57 1.66
C ILE A 71 -8.42 -4.32 1.51
N TRP A 72 -9.15 -4.35 2.63
CA TRP A 72 -10.62 -4.28 2.66
C TRP A 72 -11.17 -3.04 3.35
N GLY A 73 -10.31 -2.12 3.81
CA GLY A 73 -10.78 -0.85 4.35
C GLY A 73 -11.35 0.05 3.25
N LYS A 74 -12.19 0.99 3.67
CA LYS A 74 -12.73 2.06 2.81
C LYS A 74 -11.56 2.94 2.35
N SER A 75 -11.02 2.67 1.18
CA SER A 75 -10.11 3.60 0.49
C SER A 75 -10.97 4.62 -0.24
N SER A 76 -10.68 5.91 -0.07
CA SER A 76 -11.31 6.99 -0.84
C SER A 76 -11.14 6.80 -2.35
N GLU A 77 -10.08 6.12 -2.78
CA GLU A 77 -9.81 5.80 -4.19
C GLU A 77 -10.73 4.70 -4.74
N ARG A 78 -11.24 3.82 -3.88
CA ARG A 78 -12.20 2.76 -4.25
C ARG A 78 -13.64 3.13 -3.91
N TYR A 79 -13.85 4.30 -3.31
CA TYR A 79 -15.17 4.77 -2.96
C TYR A 79 -15.88 5.25 -4.23
N ILE A 80 -16.73 4.39 -4.76
CA ILE A 80 -17.57 4.68 -5.90
C ILE A 80 -18.89 5.21 -5.36
N GLN A 81 -19.21 6.49 -5.59
CA GLN A 81 -20.54 7.00 -5.27
C GLN A 81 -21.60 6.30 -6.13
N GLU A 82 -22.72 5.94 -5.50
CA GLU A 82 -23.80 5.19 -6.15
C GLU A 82 -24.53 6.05 -7.19
N ASP A 83 -24.56 7.37 -7.02
CA ASP A 83 -25.24 8.30 -7.92
C ASP A 83 -24.60 8.33 -9.33
N PRO A 84 -25.32 7.89 -10.38
CA PRO A 84 -24.81 7.86 -11.75
C PRO A 84 -24.58 9.25 -12.35
N GLN A 85 -25.30 10.27 -11.85
CA GLN A 85 -25.18 11.65 -12.34
C GLN A 85 -23.84 12.29 -11.96
N GLN A 86 -23.25 11.91 -10.83
CA GLN A 86 -21.93 12.40 -10.41
C GLN A 86 -20.77 11.73 -11.17
N ARG A 87 -21.07 10.73 -12.01
CA ARG A 87 -20.11 10.09 -12.94
C ARG A 87 -20.00 10.81 -14.27
N ARG A 88 -20.87 11.80 -14.54
CA ARG A 88 -20.75 12.64 -15.72
C ARG A 88 -19.70 13.71 -15.42
N ILE A 89 -18.66 13.74 -16.24
CA ILE A 89 -17.76 14.89 -16.33
C ILE A 89 -18.52 15.90 -17.19
N ASP A 90 -18.89 17.04 -16.62
CA ASP A 90 -19.53 18.12 -17.36
C ASP A 90 -18.50 18.74 -18.31
N PHE A 91 -18.47 18.24 -19.55
CA PHE A 91 -17.66 18.80 -20.64
C PHE A 91 -18.29 20.03 -21.30
N ASP A 92 -19.51 20.40 -20.88
CA ASP A 92 -20.19 21.63 -21.29
C ASP A 92 -19.58 22.84 -20.55
N GLY A 93 -18.27 23.00 -20.71
CA GLY A 93 -17.40 23.95 -20.01
C GLY A 93 -18.05 25.28 -19.67
N PHE A 94 -17.71 25.79 -18.46
CA PHE A 94 -18.09 27.10 -17.95
C PHE A 94 -18.27 28.14 -19.07
N ASP A 95 -19.38 28.88 -19.01
CA ASP A 95 -19.58 30.06 -19.84
C ASP A 95 -18.30 30.91 -19.82
N LEU A 96 -17.74 31.21 -21.00
CA LEU A 96 -16.51 31.99 -21.12
C LEU A 96 -16.65 33.28 -20.32
N LEU A 97 -15.66 33.61 -19.49
CA LEU A 97 -15.69 34.89 -18.79
C LEU A 97 -15.62 36.03 -19.82
N PRO A 98 -16.21 37.21 -19.54
CA PRO A 98 -16.17 38.33 -20.45
C PRO A 98 -14.76 38.67 -20.96
N GLY A 99 -13.74 38.56 -20.10
CA GLY A 99 -12.34 38.78 -20.50
C GLY A 99 -11.78 37.70 -21.44
N GLU A 100 -12.24 36.46 -21.34
CA GLU A 100 -11.82 35.39 -22.26
C GLU A 100 -12.46 35.55 -23.63
N ILE A 101 -13.71 36.03 -23.68
CA ILE A 101 -14.42 36.35 -24.92
C ILE A 101 -13.66 37.43 -25.69
N GLU A 102 -13.26 38.51 -25.02
CA GLU A 102 -12.49 39.60 -25.63
C GLU A 102 -11.15 39.10 -26.22
N LEU A 103 -10.45 38.21 -25.51
CA LEU A 103 -9.20 37.62 -26.01
C LEU A 103 -9.44 36.74 -27.24
N VAL A 104 -10.52 35.96 -27.25
CA VAL A 104 -10.89 35.12 -28.40
C VAL A 104 -11.24 35.98 -29.61
N GLU A 105 -11.99 37.06 -29.43
CA GLU A 105 -12.34 37.99 -30.50
C GLU A 105 -11.11 38.73 -31.06
N ALA A 106 -10.21 39.20 -30.18
CA ALA A 106 -8.96 39.83 -30.59
C ALA A 106 -8.07 38.86 -31.42
N ALA A 107 -7.95 37.61 -30.97
CA ALA A 107 -7.20 36.59 -31.69
C ALA A 107 -7.82 36.26 -33.06
N ARG A 108 -9.16 36.20 -33.15
CA ARG A 108 -9.87 36.03 -34.43
C ARG A 108 -9.59 37.17 -35.40
N ALA A 109 -9.67 38.42 -34.93
CA ALA A 109 -9.36 39.59 -35.74
C ALA A 109 -7.90 39.57 -36.24
N GLU A 110 -6.94 39.18 -35.40
CA GLU A 110 -5.53 39.06 -35.83
C GLU A 110 -5.35 38.02 -36.95
N ILE A 111 -5.99 36.85 -36.81
CA ILE A 111 -5.96 35.79 -37.83
C ILE A 111 -6.56 36.27 -39.15
N GLU A 112 -7.68 36.98 -39.12
CA GLU A 112 -8.32 37.54 -40.32
C GLU A 112 -7.40 38.55 -41.02
N THR A 113 -6.82 39.50 -40.28
CA THR A 113 -5.87 40.47 -40.87
C THR A 113 -4.64 39.80 -41.46
N PHE A 114 -4.16 38.71 -40.84
CA PHE A 114 -3.03 37.94 -41.35
C PHE A 114 -3.40 37.18 -42.63
N ARG A 115 -4.61 36.61 -42.67
CA ARG A 115 -5.15 35.91 -43.83
C ARG A 115 -5.27 36.87 -45.01
N GLU A 116 -5.85 38.05 -44.82
CA GLU A 116 -5.96 39.08 -45.86
C GLU A 116 -4.60 39.54 -46.38
N ARG A 117 -3.62 39.75 -45.48
CA ARG A 117 -2.23 40.08 -45.87
C ARG A 117 -1.58 39.01 -46.74
N ARG A 118 -1.89 37.73 -46.53
CA ARG A 118 -1.37 36.62 -47.37
C ARG A 118 -2.11 36.48 -48.70
N VAL A 119 -3.39 36.82 -48.76
CA VAL A 119 -4.20 36.74 -49.99
C VAL A 119 -3.80 37.83 -50.98
N LYS A 120 -3.30 39.00 -50.54
CA LYS A 120 -2.77 40.03 -51.44
C LYS A 120 -1.74 39.43 -52.39
N GLU A 121 -2.06 39.44 -53.68
CA GLU A 121 -1.27 38.82 -54.74
C GLU A 121 0.12 39.45 -54.76
N ARG A 122 1.13 38.69 -54.32
CA ARG A 122 2.52 39.13 -54.39
C ARG A 122 2.93 39.07 -55.86
N VAL A 123 3.01 40.23 -56.51
CA VAL A 123 3.54 40.37 -57.87
C VAL A 123 4.95 39.77 -57.89
N LYS A 124 5.08 38.61 -58.54
CA LYS A 124 6.35 37.89 -58.61
C LYS A 124 7.28 38.64 -59.55
N ARG A 125 8.42 39.13 -59.02
CA ARG A 125 9.42 39.92 -59.78
C ARG A 125 10.15 39.13 -60.87
N LYS A 126 10.09 37.81 -60.85
CA LYS A 126 10.77 36.93 -61.80
C LYS A 126 9.73 36.25 -62.70
N PRO A 127 10.00 36.12 -64.02
CA PRO A 127 9.13 35.37 -64.91
C PRO A 127 9.05 33.92 -64.43
N VAL A 128 7.85 33.47 -64.07
CA VAL A 128 7.57 32.08 -63.74
C VAL A 128 7.14 31.37 -65.01
N ARG A 129 7.51 30.10 -65.15
CA ARG A 129 7.03 29.24 -66.25
C ARG A 129 5.50 29.28 -66.27
N LYS A 130 4.92 29.60 -67.42
CA LYS A 130 3.47 29.44 -67.63
C LYS A 130 3.16 27.93 -67.73
N PRO A 131 2.02 27.45 -67.23
CA PRO A 131 1.59 26.08 -67.49
C PRO A 131 1.49 25.86 -69.01
N LEU A 132 1.74 24.63 -69.46
CA LEU A 132 1.55 24.26 -70.86
C LEU A 132 0.06 24.47 -71.22
N PRO A 133 -0.25 25.03 -72.40
CA PRO A 133 -1.64 25.20 -72.85
C PRO A 133 -2.40 23.87 -72.87
N GLU A 134 -3.69 23.93 -72.55
CA GLU A 134 -4.57 22.74 -72.55
C GLU A 134 -4.85 22.22 -73.97
N ASP A 135 -4.70 23.06 -75.01
CA ASP A 135 -4.91 22.70 -76.42
C ASP A 135 -3.83 21.76 -76.99
N LEU A 136 -2.72 21.57 -76.28
CA LEU A 136 -1.67 20.65 -76.70
C LEU A 136 -2.12 19.20 -76.48
N PRO A 137 -2.01 18.32 -77.49
CA PRO A 137 -2.36 16.91 -77.32
C PRO A 137 -1.45 16.29 -76.24
N ARG A 138 -2.07 15.79 -75.17
CA ARG A 138 -1.40 14.99 -74.13
C ARG A 138 -1.50 13.53 -74.55
N ILE A 139 -0.39 12.95 -74.97
CA ILE A 139 -0.30 11.53 -75.36
C ILE A 139 0.55 10.82 -74.30
N GLU A 140 -0.05 9.87 -73.60
CA GLU A 140 0.66 8.99 -72.67
C GLU A 140 1.04 7.70 -73.41
N GLU A 141 2.34 7.46 -73.56
CA GLU A 141 2.87 6.21 -74.13
C GLU A 141 3.51 5.38 -73.01
N HIS A 142 2.97 4.19 -72.77
CA HIS A 142 3.56 3.24 -71.84
C HIS A 142 4.54 2.32 -72.58
N LEU A 143 5.83 2.54 -72.35
CA LEU A 143 6.89 1.66 -72.84
C LEU A 143 7.16 0.58 -71.80
N TYR A 144 6.66 -0.63 -72.03
CA TYR A 144 6.98 -1.80 -71.20
C TYR A 144 8.08 -2.63 -71.86
N PRO A 145 9.13 -3.03 -71.12
CA PRO A 145 10.08 -4.03 -71.59
C PRO A 145 9.36 -5.37 -71.85
N ALA A 146 9.68 -6.04 -72.95
CA ALA A 146 9.02 -7.30 -73.34
C ALA A 146 9.31 -8.49 -72.40
N GLU A 147 10.32 -8.38 -71.53
CA GLU A 147 10.88 -9.50 -70.77
C GLU A 147 10.23 -9.73 -69.39
N ILE A 148 9.09 -9.10 -69.09
CA ILE A 148 8.38 -9.27 -67.82
C ILE A 148 7.03 -9.96 -68.06
N SER A 149 7.06 -11.23 -68.51
CA SER A 149 5.84 -12.06 -68.65
C SER A 149 5.71 -13.20 -67.64
N ASP A 150 6.73 -13.56 -66.85
CA ASP A 150 6.76 -14.91 -66.26
C ASP A 150 6.93 -15.01 -64.73
N TYR A 151 6.83 -13.92 -63.96
CA TYR A 151 6.69 -14.04 -62.50
C TYR A 151 5.22 -14.01 -62.07
N ILE A 152 4.56 -15.12 -62.36
CA ILE A 152 3.27 -15.53 -61.80
C ILE A 152 3.38 -15.51 -60.27
N CYS A 153 2.73 -14.53 -59.63
CA CYS A 153 2.42 -14.59 -58.21
C CYS A 153 1.29 -15.62 -58.04
N ARG A 154 1.66 -16.87 -57.76
CA ARG A 154 0.69 -17.92 -57.38
C ARG A 154 0.26 -17.66 -55.92
N PRO A 155 -1.05 -17.77 -55.61
CA PRO A 155 -1.56 -17.63 -54.24
C PRO A 155 -1.07 -18.73 -53.30
#